data_AF-A0A5W0I446-F1
#
_entry.id   AF-A0A5W0I446-F1
#
_cell.length_a   1.000
_cell.length_b   1.000
_cell.length_c   1.000
_cell.angle_alpha   90.00
_cell.angle_beta   90.00
_cell.angle_gamma   90.00
#
_symmetry.space_group_name_H-M   'P 1'
#
loop_
_entity.id
_entity.type
_entity.pdbx_description
1 polymer ?
#
loop_
_entity_poly.entity_id
_entity_poly.type
_entity_poly.pdbx_seq_one_letter_code
_entity_poly.pdbx_strand_id
1 'polypeptide(L)'
;MSIIFNGHYRMKHRTWITEALRLHFEEHLPRVVAGRRLGVPKSTVCSMFVRFRRAGLSWPLPAGMSEQELDACLYGQFSTVPVVRPESTVISEAPMVKKRPRRPNFPYEFKIALVEQSLQPGACVAQIARENGINDNLL
;
A
#
# COMPACT_ATOMS: atom_id res chain seq x y z
N MET A 1 -9.14 13.87 16.24
CA MET A 1 -8.12 12.80 16.35
C MET A 1 -7.16 12.91 15.18
N SER A 2 -6.03 13.60 15.38
CA SER A 2 -5.05 13.85 14.33
C SER A 2 -4.18 12.61 14.15
N ILE A 3 -4.31 11.93 13.01
CA ILE A 3 -3.35 10.90 12.60
C ILE A 3 -2.12 11.67 12.11
N ILE A 4 -1.23 11.99 13.04
CA ILE A 4 0.06 12.58 12.72
C ILE A 4 0.85 11.46 12.03
N PHE A 5 0.87 11.45 10.70
CA PHE A 5 1.90 10.76 9.95
C PHE A 5 3.20 11.49 10.27
N ASN A 6 3.89 11.07 11.33
CA ASN A 6 5.23 11.55 11.64
C ASN A 6 6.17 11.06 10.52
N GLY A 7 6.24 11.87 9.48
CA GLY A 7 7.20 11.78 8.40
C GLY A 7 8.59 12.12 8.92
N HIS A 8 9.20 11.18 9.64
CA HIS A 8 10.64 11.20 9.89
C HIS A 8 11.30 10.01 9.17
N TYR A 9 11.08 9.90 7.85
CA TYR A 9 11.96 9.10 7.00
C TYR A 9 13.13 9.96 6.52
N ARG A 10 13.94 10.47 7.47
CA ARG A 10 15.26 11.04 7.17
C ARG A 10 16.36 10.09 7.63
N MET A 11 16.17 8.78 7.40
CA MET A 11 17.28 7.82 7.38
C MET A 11 17.72 7.73 5.93
N LYS A 12 18.96 8.14 5.64
CA LYS A 12 19.47 8.29 4.28
C LYS A 12 19.47 6.97 3.48
N HIS A 13 19.31 5.82 4.14
CA HIS A 13 18.98 4.52 3.55
C HIS A 13 18.04 3.76 4.52
N ARG A 14 17.19 2.84 4.04
CA ARG A 14 16.27 2.02 4.88
C ARG A 14 17.03 0.94 5.67
N THR A 15 18.07 1.32 6.42
CA THR A 15 18.93 0.41 7.21
C THR A 15 18.16 -0.39 8.26
N TRP A 16 16.96 0.06 8.64
CA TRP A 16 16.07 -0.65 9.57
C TRP A 16 15.52 -1.97 9.02
N ILE A 17 15.58 -2.23 7.70
CA ILE A 17 15.02 -3.46 7.11
C ILE A 17 15.70 -4.69 7.69
N THR A 18 17.04 -4.71 7.68
CA THR A 18 17.84 -5.84 8.20
C THR A 18 17.56 -6.08 9.67
N GLU A 19 17.54 -5.02 10.48
CA GLU A 19 17.26 -5.14 11.91
C GLU A 19 15.82 -5.60 12.19
N ALA A 20 14.85 -5.17 11.38
CA ALA A 20 13.48 -5.65 11.50
C ALA A 20 13.38 -7.16 11.20
N LEU A 21 14.13 -7.66 10.22
CA LEU A 21 14.22 -9.08 9.91
C LEU A 21 14.89 -9.84 11.05
N ARG A 22 16.02 -9.35 11.57
CA ARG A 22 16.74 -9.92 12.72
C ARG A 22 15.82 -10.06 13.94
N LEU A 23 15.17 -8.96 14.34
CA LEU A 23 14.22 -8.95 15.45
C LEU A 23 13.04 -9.92 15.27
N HIS A 24 12.60 -10.18 14.04
CA HIS A 24 11.49 -11.10 13.78
C HIS A 24 11.93 -12.56 13.74
N PHE A 25 13.07 -12.85 13.10
CA PHE A 25 13.51 -14.22 12.83
C PHE A 25 14.42 -14.79 13.92
N GLU A 26 15.30 -13.98 14.53
CA GLU A 26 16.19 -14.41 15.60
C GLU A 26 15.55 -14.25 16.98
N GLU A 27 14.95 -13.09 17.25
CA GLU A 27 14.34 -12.78 18.56
C GLU A 27 12.86 -13.20 18.63
N HIS A 28 12.33 -13.80 17.55
CA HIS A 28 10.94 -14.25 17.43
C HIS A 28 9.87 -13.20 17.76
N LEU A 29 10.20 -11.91 17.61
CA LEU A 29 9.25 -10.84 17.92
C LEU A 29 8.15 -10.76 16.86
N PRO A 30 6.90 -10.43 17.24
CA PRO A 30 5.88 -10.10 16.26
C PRO A 30 6.31 -8.90 15.41
N ARG A 31 6.04 -8.95 14.09
CA ARG A 31 6.43 -7.92 13.12
C ARG A 31 6.08 -6.49 13.56
N VAL A 32 4.93 -6.33 14.21
CA VAL A 32 4.44 -5.03 14.71
C VAL A 32 5.29 -4.53 15.89
N VAL A 33 5.76 -5.44 16.75
CA VAL A 33 6.63 -5.13 17.89
C VAL A 33 8.02 -4.76 17.41
N ALA A 34 8.58 -5.51 16.46
CA ALA A 34 9.83 -5.17 15.80
C ALA A 34 9.77 -3.77 15.16
N GLY A 35 8.70 -3.47 14.40
CA GLY A 35 8.50 -2.13 13.83
C GLY A 35 8.41 -1.03 14.89
N ARG A 36 7.67 -1.26 15.99
CA ARG A 36 7.58 -0.29 17.09
C ARG A 36 8.94 0.00 17.72
N ARG A 37 9.77 -1.02 17.95
CA ARG A 37 11.15 -0.84 18.49
C ARG A 37 12.02 0.01 17.58
N LEU A 38 11.79 -0.06 16.28
CA LEU A 38 12.54 0.68 15.25
C LEU A 38 11.90 2.02 14.87
N GLY A 39 10.81 2.44 15.53
CA GLY A 39 10.06 3.65 15.16
C GLY A 39 9.36 3.56 13.80
N VAL A 40 9.20 2.35 13.25
CA VAL A 40 8.58 2.10 11.94
C VAL A 40 7.07 1.87 12.11
N PRO A 41 6.21 2.59 11.35
CA PRO A 41 4.77 2.38 11.40
C PRO A 41 4.37 0.93 11.11
N LYS A 42 3.33 0.45 11.80
CA LYS A 42 2.78 -0.91 11.66
C LYS A 42 2.53 -1.30 10.19
N SER A 43 1.93 -0.41 9.41
CA SER A 43 1.64 -0.64 7.99
C SER A 43 2.90 -0.79 7.16
N THR A 44 3.92 0.03 7.43
CA THR A 44 5.22 0.01 6.75
C THR A 44 5.95 -1.30 7.01
N VAL A 45 6.11 -1.69 8.28
CA VAL A 45 6.82 -2.94 8.63
C VAL A 45 6.08 -4.16 8.08
N CYS A 46 4.75 -4.22 8.19
CA CYS A 46 3.98 -5.34 7.64
C CYS A 46 4.11 -5.42 6.11
N SER A 47 4.05 -4.28 5.42
CA SER A 47 4.21 -4.24 3.96
C SER A 47 5.63 -4.60 3.52
N MET A 48 6.64 -4.26 4.33
CA MET A 48 8.03 -4.70 4.12
C MET A 48 8.13 -6.24 4.18
N PHE A 49 7.59 -6.89 5.22
CA PHE A 49 7.59 -8.35 5.31
C PHE A 49 6.82 -9.04 4.18
N VAL A 50 5.74 -8.42 3.68
CA VAL A 50 5.03 -8.92 2.49
C VAL A 50 5.92 -8.84 1.25
N ARG A 51 6.65 -7.74 1.06
CA ARG A 51 7.62 -7.61 -0.05
C ARG A 51 8.75 -8.62 0.08
N PHE A 52 9.27 -8.82 1.29
CA PHE A 52 10.33 -9.79 1.58
C PHE A 52 9.94 -11.20 1.15
N ARG A 53 8.73 -11.64 1.53
CA ARG A 53 8.18 -12.92 1.08
C ARG A 53 7.96 -12.98 -0.43
N ARG A 54 7.44 -11.90 -1.03
CA ARG A 54 7.19 -11.84 -2.48
C ARG A 54 8.47 -11.85 -3.31
N ALA A 55 9.55 -11.30 -2.77
CA ALA A 55 10.87 -11.34 -3.38
C ALA A 55 11.52 -12.74 -3.32
N GLY A 56 10.88 -13.71 -2.66
CA GLY A 56 11.44 -15.05 -2.50
C GLY A 56 12.66 -15.10 -1.60
N LEU A 57 12.91 -14.04 -0.82
CA LEU A 57 14.04 -13.97 0.10
C LEU A 57 13.75 -14.77 1.37
N SER A 58 14.79 -15.41 1.88
CA SER A 58 14.79 -16.15 3.14
C SER A 58 15.74 -15.48 4.15
N TRP A 59 15.53 -15.75 5.43
CA TRP A 59 16.45 -15.38 6.49
C TRP A 59 17.22 -16.65 6.93
N PRO A 60 18.55 -16.60 7.14
CA PRO A 60 19.43 -15.44 6.97
C PRO A 60 19.55 -15.02 5.50
N LEU A 61 19.88 -13.75 5.27
CA LEU A 61 20.06 -13.22 3.91
C LEU A 61 21.20 -13.96 3.19
N PRO A 62 21.14 -14.10 1.85
CA PRO A 62 22.22 -14.70 1.07
C PRO A 62 23.57 -14.01 1.34
N ALA A 63 24.64 -14.81 1.42
CA ALA A 63 25.98 -14.30 1.67
C ALA A 63 26.38 -13.29 0.58
N GLY A 64 26.78 -12.08 1.00
CA GLY A 64 27.14 -10.98 0.11
C GLY A 64 26.03 -9.99 -0.22
N MET A 65 24.78 -10.23 0.21
CA MET A 65 23.69 -9.27 0.01
C MET A 65 23.87 -8.03 0.89
N SER A 66 24.06 -6.88 0.26
CA SER A 66 24.13 -5.58 0.94
C SER A 66 22.74 -5.05 1.32
N GLU A 67 22.67 -4.12 2.27
CA GLU A 67 21.41 -3.45 2.63
C GLU A 67 20.80 -2.68 1.46
N GLN A 68 21.63 -2.19 0.53
CA GLN A 68 21.21 -1.46 -0.65
C GLN A 68 20.55 -2.39 -1.67
N GLU A 69 21.12 -3.57 -1.90
CA GLU A 69 20.53 -4.60 -2.77
C GLU A 69 19.24 -5.15 -2.18
N LEU A 70 19.19 -5.32 -0.86
CA LEU A 70 17.96 -5.70 -0.16
C LEU A 70 16.87 -4.63 -0.36
N ASP A 71 17.18 -3.35 -0.13
CA ASP A 71 16.23 -2.26 -0.36
C ASP A 71 15.75 -2.22 -1.82
N ALA A 72 16.67 -2.36 -2.78
CA ALA A 72 16.36 -2.41 -4.21
C ALA A 72 15.49 -3.62 -4.58
N CYS A 73 15.75 -4.80 -4.00
CA CYS A 73 14.94 -5.99 -4.23
C CYS A 73 13.50 -5.80 -3.70
N LEU A 74 13.36 -5.21 -2.52
CA LEU A 74 12.05 -5.00 -1.90
C LEU A 74 11.25 -3.87 -2.58
N TYR A 75 11.89 -2.74 -2.88
CA TYR A 75 11.24 -1.50 -3.28
C TYR A 75 11.57 -1.01 -4.70
N GLY A 76 12.66 -1.47 -5.32
CA GLY A 76 13.08 -1.07 -6.66
C GLY A 76 12.08 -1.45 -7.75
N GLN A 77 11.41 -2.61 -7.61
CA GLN A 77 10.38 -3.10 -8.54
C GLN A 77 9.11 -2.23 -8.63
N PHE A 78 8.91 -1.24 -7.73
CA PHE A 78 7.76 -0.33 -7.76
C PHE A 78 8.14 1.12 -8.08
N SER A 79 9.43 1.42 -8.28
CA SER A 79 9.88 2.78 -8.60
C SER A 79 9.92 3.06 -10.11
N THR A 80 9.93 2.03 -10.94
CA THR A 80 9.73 2.17 -12.37
C THR A 80 8.30 1.78 -12.66
N VAL A 81 7.40 2.75 -12.83
CA VAL A 81 6.13 2.48 -13.48
C VAL A 81 6.49 2.08 -14.92
N PRO A 82 6.34 0.82 -15.35
CA PRO A 82 6.31 0.58 -16.77
C PRO A 82 4.93 1.08 -17.20
N VAL A 83 4.91 2.15 -17.99
CA VAL A 83 3.72 2.57 -18.73
C VAL A 83 3.39 1.44 -19.69
N VAL A 84 2.65 0.44 -19.20
CA VAL A 84 2.10 -0.64 -20.03
C VAL A 84 0.72 -0.17 -20.44
N ARG A 85 0.62 0.15 -21.74
CA ARG A 85 -0.61 0.30 -22.50
C ARG A 85 -1.54 -0.90 -22.22
N PRO A 86 -2.87 -0.69 -22.17
CA PRO A 86 -3.79 -1.77 -21.88
C PRO A 86 -3.96 -2.63 -23.14
N GLU A 87 -3.45 -3.86 -23.12
CA GLU A 87 -4.04 -4.92 -23.97
C GLU A 87 -4.24 -6.21 -23.17
N SER A 88 -5.54 -6.52 -23.03
CA SER A 88 -6.24 -7.79 -22.88
C SER A 88 -5.65 -8.91 -22.01
N THR A 89 -6.35 -9.12 -20.91
CA THR A 89 -6.24 -10.18 -19.90
C THR A 89 -6.56 -11.57 -20.46
N VAL A 90 -5.67 -12.55 -20.23
CA VAL A 90 -6.05 -13.98 -20.09
C VAL A 90 -5.90 -14.33 -18.62
N ILE A 91 -7.01 -14.73 -17.98
CA ILE A 91 -7.10 -15.02 -16.55
C ILE A 91 -6.59 -16.44 -16.28
N SER A 92 -5.72 -16.58 -15.29
CA SER A 92 -5.39 -17.87 -14.65
C SER A 92 -5.80 -17.81 -13.19
N GLU A 93 -6.61 -18.78 -12.77
CA GLU A 93 -7.42 -18.77 -11.56
C GLU A 93 -6.63 -19.27 -10.34
N ALA A 94 -6.61 -18.48 -9.26
CA ALA A 94 -6.15 -18.89 -7.93
C ALA A 94 -7.08 -18.26 -6.87
N PRO A 95 -7.33 -18.93 -5.73
CA PRO A 95 -8.50 -18.66 -4.90
C PRO A 95 -8.38 -17.30 -4.22
N MET A 96 -9.28 -16.40 -4.60
CA MET A 96 -9.26 -15.01 -4.15
C MET A 96 -9.84 -14.92 -2.73
N VAL A 97 -8.98 -14.66 -1.74
CA VAL A 97 -9.39 -14.15 -0.43
C VAL A 97 -10.33 -12.97 -0.66
N LYS A 98 -11.59 -13.08 -0.23
CA LYS A 98 -12.63 -12.04 -0.40
C LYS A 98 -12.23 -10.76 0.34
N LYS A 99 -11.41 -9.93 -0.31
CA LYS A 99 -11.14 -8.57 0.13
C LYS A 99 -12.47 -7.82 0.07
N ARG A 100 -12.80 -7.07 1.13
CA ARG A 100 -13.94 -6.14 1.08
C ARG A 100 -13.84 -5.32 -0.20
N PRO A 101 -14.93 -5.12 -0.95
CA PRO A 101 -14.92 -4.28 -2.14
C PRO A 101 -14.28 -2.94 -1.76
N ARG A 102 -13.18 -2.60 -2.42
CA ARG A 102 -12.60 -1.27 -2.25
C ARG A 102 -13.58 -0.26 -2.86
N ARG A 103 -13.66 0.93 -2.28
CA ARG A 103 -14.40 2.03 -2.91
C ARG A 103 -13.92 2.15 -4.37
N PRO A 104 -14.84 2.16 -5.34
CA PRO A 104 -14.46 2.28 -6.73
C PRO A 104 -13.71 3.59 -6.95
N ASN A 105 -12.67 3.55 -7.79
CA ASN A 105 -12.04 4.79 -8.23
C ASN A 105 -12.91 5.37 -9.35
N PHE A 106 -13.73 6.37 -9.03
CA PHE A 106 -14.56 7.04 -10.04
C PHE A 106 -13.71 7.80 -11.07
N PRO A 107 -14.16 7.89 -12.34
CA PRO A 107 -13.46 8.64 -13.37
C PRO A 107 -13.37 10.12 -12.99
N TYR A 108 -12.31 10.79 -13.47
CA TYR A 108 -12.00 12.17 -13.11
C TYR A 108 -13.15 13.13 -13.47
N GLU A 109 -13.71 12.99 -14.67
CA GLU A 109 -14.85 13.78 -15.15
C GLU A 109 -16.07 13.64 -14.23
N PHE A 110 -16.35 12.43 -13.75
CA PHE A 110 -17.45 12.19 -12.82
C PHE A 110 -17.22 12.92 -11.48
N LYS A 111 -15.98 12.94 -10.99
CA LYS A 111 -15.64 13.66 -9.75
C LYS A 111 -15.78 15.18 -9.92
N ILE A 112 -15.41 15.72 -11.08
CA ILE A 112 -15.61 17.15 -11.39
C ILE A 112 -17.10 17.47 -11.42
N ALA A 113 -17.88 16.73 -12.21
CA ALA A 113 -19.32 16.96 -12.35
C ALA A 113 -20.06 16.83 -11.00
N LEU A 114 -19.67 15.85 -10.18
CA LEU A 114 -20.22 15.68 -8.83
C LEU A 114 -19.98 16.92 -7.95
N VAL A 115 -18.76 17.48 -8.01
CA VAL A 115 -18.42 18.70 -7.27
C VAL A 115 -19.22 19.88 -7.80
N GLU A 116 -19.26 20.11 -9.11
CA GLU A 116 -19.99 21.22 -9.73
C GLU A 116 -21.49 21.19 -9.40
N GLN A 117 -22.11 20.01 -9.43
CA GLN A 117 -23.51 19.84 -9.06
C GLN A 117 -23.73 20.08 -7.57
N SER A 118 -22.79 19.65 -6.72
CA SER A 118 -22.90 19.85 -5.26
C SER A 118 -22.75 21.30 -4.82
N LEU A 119 -22.22 22.18 -5.67
CA LEU A 119 -22.08 23.61 -5.38
C LEU A 119 -23.40 24.39 -5.52
N GLN A 120 -24.43 23.80 -6.15
CA GLN A 120 -25.71 24.46 -6.32
C GLN A 120 -26.46 24.57 -4.97
N PRO A 121 -27.09 25.72 -4.65
CA PRO A 121 -27.88 25.86 -3.43
C PRO A 121 -28.98 24.79 -3.34
N GLY A 122 -29.02 24.06 -2.22
CA GLY A 122 -29.98 22.96 -2.01
C GLY A 122 -29.56 21.61 -2.58
N ALA A 123 -28.36 21.48 -3.16
CA ALA A 123 -27.86 20.21 -3.65
C ALA A 123 -27.62 19.17 -2.53
N CYS A 124 -27.98 17.92 -2.80
CA CYS A 124 -27.76 16.79 -1.90
C CYS A 124 -26.90 15.74 -2.59
N VAL A 125 -25.66 15.54 -2.11
CA VAL A 125 -24.69 14.58 -2.69
C VAL A 125 -25.27 13.17 -2.75
N ALA A 126 -26.04 12.75 -1.73
CA ALA A 126 -26.69 11.44 -1.72
C ALA A 126 -27.75 11.30 -2.82
N GLN A 127 -28.47 12.38 -3.12
CA GLN A 127 -29.44 12.39 -4.22
C GLN A 127 -28.73 12.34 -5.58
N ILE A 128 -27.69 13.15 -5.77
CA ILE A 128 -26.85 13.12 -6.99
C ILE A 128 -26.28 11.71 -7.21
N ALA A 129 -25.81 11.04 -6.15
CA ALA A 129 -25.34 9.65 -6.23
C ALA A 129 -26.41 8.69 -6.75
N ARG A 130 -27.61 8.75 -6.16
CA ARG A 130 -28.74 7.88 -6.52
C ARG A 130 -29.24 8.14 -7.93
N GLU A 131 -29.27 9.39 -8.37
CA GLU A 131 -29.59 9.79 -9.75
C GLU A 131 -28.58 9.23 -10.76
N ASN A 132 -27.31 9.11 -10.36
CA ASN A 132 -26.26 8.47 -11.15
C ASN A 132 -26.20 6.93 -10.95
N GLY A 133 -27.16 6.32 -10.25
CA GLY A 133 -27.20 4.87 -9.99
C GLY A 133 -26.10 4.37 -9.04
N ILE A 134 -25.49 5.25 -8.27
CA ILE A 134 -24.38 4.93 -7.35
C ILE A 134 -24.91 4.81 -5.92
N ASN A 135 -24.45 3.79 -5.21
CA ASN A 135 -24.65 3.71 -3.76
C ASN A 135 -23.89 4.86 -3.10
N ASP A 136 -24.61 5.75 -2.43
CA ASP A 136 -24.09 6.94 -1.74
C ASP A 136 -23.01 6.63 -0.70
N ASN A 137 -22.97 5.41 -0.16
CA ASN A 137 -21.90 4.95 0.74
C ASN A 137 -20.56 4.65 0.01
N LEU A 138 -20.56 4.61 -1.32
CA LEU A 138 -19.40 4.32 -2.15
C LEU A 138 -18.71 5.57 -2.72
N LEU A 139 -19.36 6.73 -2.72
CA LEU A 139 -18.73 8.05 -2.93
C LEU A 139 -17.75 8.35 -1.80
#